data_AF-A0A3Q3MHB0-F1
#
_entry.id   AF-A0A3Q3MHB0-F1
#
_cell.length_a   1.000
_cell.length_b   1.000
_cell.length_c   1.000
_cell.angle_alpha   90.00
_cell.angle_beta   90.00
_cell.angle_gamma   90.00
#
_symmetry.space_group_name_H-M   'P 1'
#
loop_
_entity.id
_entity.type
_entity.pdbx_description
1 polymer ?
#
loop_
_entity_poly.entity_id
_entity_poly.type
_entity_poly.pdbx_seq_one_letter_code
_entity_poly.pdbx_strand_id
1 'polypeptide(L)'
;MTTTFHHSRLFAIRCSFIEGVSAPVLKSLLDKLFEETVMNDSERESADEMQNKRDKARSVIDTVRKKGDAASSKMIKALCDLDHFLCEHLGLICS
;
A
#
# COMPACT_ATOMS: atom_id res chain seq x y z
N MET A 1 17.37 0.59 -20.32
CA MET A 1 16.83 1.21 -19.09
C MET A 1 15.46 0.62 -18.85
N THR A 2 15.32 -0.34 -17.94
CA THR A 2 14.00 -0.89 -17.59
C THR A 2 13.32 0.11 -16.67
N THR A 3 12.31 0.83 -17.17
CA THR A 3 11.35 1.53 -16.31
C THR A 3 10.63 0.49 -15.47
N THR A 4 11.01 0.36 -14.20
CA THR A 4 10.36 -0.55 -13.27
C THR A 4 8.99 0.02 -12.94
N PHE A 5 7.92 -0.56 -13.50
CA PHE A 5 6.57 -0.08 -13.24
C PHE A 5 6.12 -0.48 -11.84
N HIS A 6 6.03 0.48 -10.90
CA HIS A 6 5.67 0.21 -9.51
C HIS A 6 4.22 -0.27 -9.36
N HIS A 7 3.32 0.19 -10.24
CA HIS A 7 1.95 -0.33 -10.31
C HIS A 7 1.91 -1.84 -10.52
N SER A 8 2.76 -2.36 -11.41
CA SER A 8 2.85 -3.80 -11.72
C SER A 8 3.33 -4.61 -10.51
N ARG A 9 4.18 -4.01 -9.67
CA ARG A 9 4.67 -4.64 -8.43
C ARG A 9 3.58 -4.76 -7.38
N LEU A 10 2.81 -3.68 -7.16
CA LEU A 10 1.65 -3.72 -6.26
C LEU A 10 0.58 -4.73 -6.73
N PHE A 11 0.42 -4.90 -8.05
CA PHE A 11 -0.44 -5.95 -8.59
C PHE A 11 0.06 -7.36 -8.21
N ALA A 12 1.36 -7.62 -8.39
CA ALA A 12 1.97 -8.93 -8.12
C ALA A 12 1.87 -9.34 -6.63
N ILE A 13 2.08 -8.39 -5.73
CA ILE A 13 2.12 -8.64 -4.27
C ILE A 13 0.75 -8.50 -3.60
N ARG A 14 -0.29 -8.14 -4.36
CA ARG A 14 -1.60 -7.74 -3.83
C ARG A 14 -2.19 -8.74 -2.83
N CYS A 15 -2.24 -10.01 -3.19
CA CYS A 15 -2.81 -11.05 -2.34
C CYS A 15 -2.00 -11.19 -1.05
N SER A 16 -0.68 -11.29 -1.16
CA SER A 16 0.22 -11.42 -0.01
C SER A 16 0.17 -10.20 0.92
N PHE A 17 0.02 -9.00 0.37
CA PHE A 17 -0.17 -7.77 1.16
C PHE A 17 -1.48 -7.81 1.95
N ILE A 18 -2.60 -8.18 1.32
CA ILE A 18 -3.92 -8.23 1.98
C ILE A 18 -3.92 -9.20 3.16
N GLU A 19 -3.27 -10.36 3.02
CA GLU A 19 -3.16 -11.35 4.09
C GLU A 19 -2.13 -10.94 5.15
N GLY A 20 -0.96 -10.51 4.71
CA GLY A 20 0.24 -10.35 5.53
C GLY A 20 0.36 -9.02 6.27
N VAL A 21 -0.28 -7.94 5.80
CA VAL A 21 -0.20 -6.65 6.49
C VAL A 21 -0.87 -6.72 7.85
N SER A 22 -0.19 -6.25 8.89
CA SER A 22 -0.76 -6.16 10.24
C SER A 22 -1.70 -4.96 10.34
N ALA A 23 -2.68 -5.01 11.25
CA ALA A 23 -3.61 -3.88 11.43
C ALA A 23 -2.90 -2.57 11.85
N PRO A 24 -1.87 -2.58 12.73
CA PRO A 24 -1.12 -1.37 13.05
C PRO A 24 -0.37 -0.79 11.83
N VAL A 25 0.32 -1.64 11.07
CA VAL A 25 1.05 -1.20 9.85
C VAL A 25 0.08 -0.64 8.81
N LEU A 26 -1.07 -1.29 8.61
CA LEU A 26 -2.09 -0.82 7.68
C LEU A 26 -2.65 0.56 8.08
N LYS A 27 -2.89 0.79 9.38
CA LYS A 27 -3.35 2.08 9.89
C LYS A 27 -2.31 3.17 9.65
N SER A 28 -1.06 2.94 10.06
CA SER A 28 0.02 3.90 9.85
C SER A 28 0.32 4.15 8.37
N LEU A 29 0.16 3.14 7.51
CA LEU A 29 0.29 3.29 6.07
C LEU A 29 -0.81 4.21 5.52
N LEU A 30 -2.06 4.03 5.94
CA LEU A 30 -3.16 4.91 5.55
C LEU A 30 -2.92 6.36 5.97
N ASP A 31 -2.37 6.59 7.18
CA ASP A 31 -1.98 7.91 7.67
C ASP A 31 -0.91 8.56 6.78
N LYS A 32 0.16 7.83 6.45
CA LYS A 32 1.21 8.32 5.54
C LYS A 32 0.69 8.61 4.12
N LEU A 33 -0.16 7.74 3.59
CA LEU A 33 -0.73 7.92 2.24
C LEU A 33 -1.64 9.14 2.15
N PHE A 34 -2.31 9.49 3.25
CA PHE A 34 -3.11 10.70 3.33
C PHE A 34 -2.23 11.95 3.48
N GLU A 35 -1.23 11.92 4.35
CA GLU A 35 -0.26 13.00 4.53
C GLU A 35 0.48 13.34 3.22
N GLU A 36 0.85 12.32 2.43
CA GLU A 36 1.50 12.49 1.12
C GLU A 36 0.52 12.77 -0.04
N THR A 37 -0.75 13.05 0.29
CA THR A 37 -1.85 13.35 -0.64
C THR A 37 -2.04 12.30 -1.74
N VAL A 38 -1.73 11.04 -1.45
CA VAL A 38 -1.97 9.91 -2.35
C VAL A 38 -3.43 9.52 -2.32
N MET A 39 -4.01 9.45 -1.12
CA MET A 39 -5.44 9.25 -0.90
C MET A 39 -6.10 10.58 -0.54
N ASN A 40 -7.25 10.85 -1.14
CA ASN A 40 -8.07 12.02 -0.79
C ASN A 40 -8.99 11.71 0.42
N ASP A 41 -9.68 12.74 0.92
CA ASP A 41 -10.59 12.61 2.08
C ASP A 41 -11.63 11.52 1.88
N SER A 42 -12.33 11.50 0.73
CA SER A 42 -13.38 10.50 0.45
C SER A 42 -12.84 9.06 0.40
N GLU A 43 -11.64 8.86 -0.16
CA GLU A 43 -10.98 7.55 -0.20
C GLU A 43 -10.54 7.10 1.20
N ARG A 44 -10.09 8.04 2.04
CA ARG A 44 -9.72 7.78 3.43
C ARG A 44 -10.96 7.43 4.26
N GLU A 45 -12.02 8.22 4.18
CA GLU A 45 -13.30 7.95 4.85
C GLU A 45 -13.85 6.58 4.45
N SER A 46 -13.87 6.29 3.14
CA SER A 46 -14.30 4.97 2.64
C SER A 46 -13.46 3.82 3.19
N ALA A 47 -12.14 4.03 3.36
CA ALA A 47 -11.26 3.02 3.95
C ALA A 47 -11.49 2.89 5.46
N ASP A 48 -11.81 3.97 6.16
CA ASP A 48 -12.04 3.97 7.60
C ASP A 48 -13.35 3.28 8.01
N GLU A 49 -14.38 3.38 7.18
CA GLU A 49 -15.65 2.67 7.37
C GLU A 49 -15.51 1.13 7.32
N MET A 50 -14.46 0.62 6.68
CA MET A 50 -14.23 -0.82 6.56
C MET A 50 -13.79 -1.44 7.90
N GLN A 51 -14.68 -2.25 8.48
CA GLN A 51 -14.43 -2.98 9.73
C GLN A 51 -13.43 -4.14 9.56
N ASN A 52 -13.40 -4.75 8.36
CA ASN A 52 -12.52 -5.87 8.07
C ASN A 52 -11.15 -5.39 7.57
N LYS A 53 -10.08 -5.81 8.25
CA LYS A 53 -8.67 -5.53 7.87
C LYS A 53 -8.38 -5.90 6.42
N ARG A 54 -8.86 -7.06 5.94
CA ARG A 54 -8.59 -7.56 4.58
C ARG A 54 -9.27 -6.70 3.53
N ASP A 55 -10.51 -6.29 3.77
CA ASP A 55 -11.25 -5.43 2.84
C ASP A 55 -10.65 -4.02 2.82
N LYS A 56 -10.24 -3.49 3.99
CA LYS A 56 -9.48 -2.24 4.10
C LYS A 56 -8.16 -2.30 3.32
N ALA A 57 -7.35 -3.34 3.54
CA ALA A 57 -6.08 -3.53 2.83
C ALA A 57 -6.29 -3.62 1.31
N ARG A 58 -7.33 -4.34 0.87
CA ARG A 58 -7.72 -4.43 -0.54
C ARG A 58 -8.06 -3.07 -1.11
N SER A 59 -8.87 -2.28 -0.40
CA SER A 59 -9.28 -0.94 -0.83
C SER A 59 -8.07 -0.01 -0.99
N VAL A 60 -7.17 0.00 -0.01
CA VAL A 60 -5.96 0.84 -0.04
C VAL A 60 -5.07 0.49 -1.22
N ILE A 61 -4.68 -0.79 -1.39
CA ILE A 61 -3.77 -1.18 -2.47
C ILE A 61 -4.39 -1.00 -3.87
N ASP A 62 -5.68 -1.29 -4.03
CA ASP A 62 -6.36 -1.12 -5.33
C ASP A 62 -6.54 0.37 -5.67
N THR A 63 -6.78 1.24 -4.67
CA THR A 63 -6.90 2.70 -4.87
C THR A 63 -5.57 3.32 -5.25
N VAL A 64 -4.52 3.06 -4.48
CA VAL A 64 -3.16 3.54 -4.78
C VAL A 64 -2.70 3.07 -6.15
N ARG A 65 -2.92 1.78 -6.45
CA ARG A 65 -2.55 1.21 -7.74
C ARG A 65 -3.26 1.95 -8.88
N LYS A 66 -4.57 2.18 -8.82
CA LYS A 66 -5.32 2.90 -9.88
C LYS A 66 -4.81 4.32 -10.16
N LYS A 67 -4.15 4.97 -9.20
CA LYS A 67 -3.55 6.30 -9.36
C LYS A 67 -2.19 6.28 -10.08
N GLY A 68 -1.66 5.10 -10.38
CA GLY A 68 -0.48 4.92 -11.21
C GLY A 68 0.83 4.83 -10.43
N ASP A 69 1.93 4.97 -11.16
CA ASP A 69 3.27 4.59 -10.70
C ASP A 69 3.80 5.49 -9.59
N ALA A 70 3.55 6.81 -9.65
CA ALA A 70 4.00 7.74 -8.62
C ALA A 70 3.35 7.42 -7.26
N ALA A 71 2.04 7.17 -7.23
CA ALA A 71 1.31 6.75 -6.04
C ALA A 71 1.81 5.39 -5.54
N SER A 72 2.00 4.43 -6.46
CA SER A 72 2.50 3.10 -6.14
C SER A 72 3.90 3.14 -5.52
N SER A 73 4.78 3.99 -6.02
CA SER A 73 6.12 4.20 -5.47
C SER A 73 6.09 4.78 -4.06
N LYS A 74 5.21 5.77 -3.81
CA LYS A 74 5.02 6.36 -2.47
C LYS A 74 4.54 5.32 -1.45
N MET A 75 3.55 4.49 -1.82
CA MET A 75 3.08 3.40 -0.95
C MET A 75 4.18 2.40 -0.63
N ILE A 76 4.97 1.96 -1.63
CA ILE A 76 6.07 1.02 -1.40
C ILE A 76 7.09 1.63 -0.43
N LYS A 77 7.50 2.88 -0.64
CA LYS A 77 8.41 3.57 0.26
C LYS A 77 7.86 3.65 1.68
N ALA A 78 6.62 4.13 1.83
CA ALA A 78 5.96 4.26 3.13
C ALA A 78 5.84 2.90 3.85
N LEU A 79 5.52 1.82 3.10
CA LEU A 79 5.47 0.47 3.65
C LEU A 79 6.84 0.01 4.14
N CYS A 80 7.91 0.24 3.39
CA CYS A 80 9.24 -0.19 3.80
C CYS A 80 9.79 0.62 4.98
N ASP A 81 9.39 1.89 5.12
CA ASP A 81 9.68 2.70 6.31
C ASP A 81 8.94 2.19 7.56
N LEU A 82 7.75 1.63 7.39
CA LEU A 82 6.92 1.13 8.49
C LEU A 82 7.24 -0.32 8.86
N ASP A 83 7.53 -1.16 7.87
CA ASP A 83 7.77 -2.59 8.03
C ASP A 83 8.71 -3.09 6.92
N HIS A 84 10.01 -2.97 7.18
CA HIS A 84 11.06 -3.42 6.27
C HIS A 84 10.97 -4.92 6.01
N PHE A 85 10.67 -5.72 7.04
CA PHE A 85 10.59 -7.18 6.95
C PHE A 85 9.44 -7.60 6.03
N LEU A 86 8.28 -6.96 6.15
CA LEU A 86 7.17 -7.21 5.24
C LEU A 86 7.54 -6.83 3.79
N CYS A 87 8.23 -5.71 3.58
CA CYS A 87 8.71 -5.33 2.24
C CYS A 87 9.63 -6.40 1.62
N GLU A 88 10.59 -6.92 2.40
CA GLU A 88 11.47 -7.99 1.96
C GLU A 88 10.70 -9.28 1.67
N HIS A 89 9.80 -9.68 2.57
CA HIS A 89 8.94 -10.86 2.40
C HIS A 89 8.05 -10.77 1.13
N LEU A 90 7.60 -9.57 0.78
CA LEU A 90 6.81 -9.32 -0.43
C LEU A 90 7.67 -9.20 -1.70
N GLY A 91 9.00 -9.25 -1.61
CA GLY A 91 9.90 -9.03 -2.76
C GLY A 91 9.88 -7.59 -3.28
N LEU A 92 9.50 -6.63 -2.42
CA LEU A 92 9.50 -5.20 -2.75
C LEU A 92 10.88 -4.56 -2.63
N ILE A 93 11.81 -5.21 -1.96
CA ILE A 93 13.21 -4.83 -1.85
C ILE A 93 14.05 -6.11 -1.81
N CYS A 94 15.32 -6.00 -2.19
CA CYS A 94 16.32 -7.04 -1.94
C CYS A 94 17.12 -6.62 -0.69
N SER A 95 17.33 -7.54 0.23
CA SER A 95 18.28 -7.39 1.34
C SER A 95 19.73 -7.59 0.89
#